data_AF-A0A3C0IQY9-F1
#
_entry.id   AF-A0A3C0IQY9-F1
#
_cell.length_a   1.000
_cell.length_b   1.000
_cell.length_c   1.000
_cell.angle_alpha   90.00
_cell.angle_beta   90.00
_cell.angle_gamma   90.00
#
_symmetry.space_group_name_H-M   'P 1'
#
loop_
_entity.id
_entity.type
_entity.pdbx_description
1 polymer ?
#
loop_
_entity_poly.entity_id
_entity_poly.type
_entity_poly.pdbx_seq_one_letter_code
_entity_poly.pdbx_strand_id
1 'polypeptide(L)'
;MATSQQLTQHLQQVFFGGNWTCSCLQTQLEDVTWQEAIAPNPYGNNIATLTYHIGYYVDAIIPVLQGGELIAKDAHSFNHPPITNAHDWNQLVQHICNRVIVLQQLVHALPDTIWDETFVAPQYG
;
A
#
# COMPACT_ATOMS: atom_id res chain seq x y z
N MET A 1 2.97 21.01 -12.98
CA MET A 1 2.18 19.77 -12.81
C MET A 1 1.60 19.86 -11.41
N ALA A 2 0.31 19.58 -11.22
CA ALA A 2 -0.28 19.62 -9.89
C ALA A 2 0.37 18.58 -8.99
N THR A 3 0.54 18.86 -7.70
CA THR A 3 1.16 17.93 -6.73
C THR A 3 0.40 16.61 -6.70
N SER A 4 -0.93 16.68 -6.69
CA SER A 4 -1.83 15.51 -6.77
C SER A 4 -1.57 14.63 -7.99
N GLN A 5 -1.27 15.22 -9.16
CA GLN A 5 -0.96 14.48 -10.38
C GLN A 5 0.38 13.75 -10.27
N GLN A 6 1.40 14.40 -9.70
CA GLN A 6 2.71 13.80 -9.50
C GLN A 6 2.66 12.64 -8.50
N LEU A 7 1.95 12.81 -7.38
CA LEU A 7 1.77 11.76 -6.38
C LEU A 7 1.01 10.56 -6.95
N THR A 8 -0.02 10.80 -7.76
CA THR A 8 -0.74 9.74 -8.49
C THR A 8 0.20 8.97 -9.42
N GLN A 9 1.05 9.68 -10.16
CA GLN A 9 2.06 9.07 -11.03
C GLN A 9 3.07 8.25 -10.23
N HIS A 10 3.52 8.74 -9.08
CA HIS A 10 4.46 8.01 -8.22
C HIS A 10 3.84 6.73 -7.65
N LEU A 11 2.57 6.77 -7.21
CA LEU A 11 1.82 5.57 -6.81
C LEU A 11 1.75 4.57 -7.97
N GLN A 12 1.50 5.03 -9.20
CA GLN A 12 1.52 4.16 -10.38
C GLN A 12 2.88 3.50 -10.57
N GLN A 13 3.96 4.28 -10.47
CA GLN A 13 5.30 3.81 -10.75
C GLN A 13 5.83 2.83 -9.71
N VAL A 14 5.56 3.05 -8.43
CA VAL A 14 5.96 2.14 -7.34
C VAL A 14 5.25 0.80 -7.45
N PHE A 15 3.94 0.80 -7.69
CA PHE A 15 3.13 -0.42 -7.62
C PHE A 15 3.06 -1.18 -8.94
N PHE A 16 3.06 -0.47 -10.07
CA PHE A 16 2.82 -1.04 -11.41
C PHE A 16 3.94 -0.73 -12.42
N GLY A 17 4.99 -0.01 -12.03
CA GLY A 17 6.14 0.29 -12.88
C GLY A 17 5.96 1.52 -13.79
N GLY A 18 6.96 1.76 -14.65
CA GLY A 18 7.02 2.98 -15.48
C GLY A 18 8.18 3.94 -15.16
N ASN A 19 9.31 3.39 -14.69
CA ASN A 19 10.66 3.97 -14.75
C ASN A 19 11.14 5.01 -13.72
N TRP A 20 10.41 5.33 -12.65
CA TRP A 20 10.98 6.22 -11.61
C TRP A 20 11.70 5.48 -10.47
N THR A 21 11.13 4.38 -10.01
CA THR A 21 11.53 3.74 -8.74
C THR A 21 12.59 2.66 -8.89
N CYS A 22 13.00 2.32 -10.12
CA CYS A 22 13.85 1.16 -10.47
C CYS A 22 13.34 -0.20 -9.94
N SER A 23 12.22 -0.21 -9.23
CA SER A 23 11.57 -1.34 -8.59
C SER A 23 10.06 -1.16 -8.67
N CYS A 24 9.35 -2.25 -8.94
CA CYS A 24 7.90 -2.29 -9.10
C CYS A 24 7.35 -3.39 -8.20
N LEU A 25 6.49 -3.05 -7.24
CA LEU A 25 5.99 -4.02 -6.25
C LEU A 25 5.33 -5.22 -6.93
N GLN A 26 4.45 -4.99 -7.91
CA GLN A 26 3.78 -6.08 -8.62
C GLN A 26 4.78 -7.03 -9.29
N THR A 27 5.79 -6.48 -9.96
CA THR A 27 6.83 -7.29 -10.63
C THR A 27 7.69 -8.07 -9.63
N GLN A 28 7.99 -7.50 -8.46
CA GLN A 28 8.76 -8.19 -7.41
C GLN A 28 7.99 -9.35 -6.74
N LEU A 29 6.67 -9.41 -6.93
CA LEU A 29 5.81 -10.43 -6.32
C LEU A 29 5.25 -11.44 -7.33
N GLU A 30 5.52 -11.24 -8.63
CA GLU A 30 4.89 -12.01 -9.72
C GLU A 30 5.31 -13.50 -9.73
N ASP A 31 6.57 -13.78 -9.42
CA ASP A 31 7.16 -15.12 -9.39
C ASP A 31 7.27 -15.73 -7.98
N VAL A 32 6.85 -14.99 -6.96
CA VAL A 32 6.89 -15.44 -5.56
C VAL A 32 5.75 -16.41 -5.29
N THR A 33 6.09 -17.64 -4.91
CA THR A 33 5.11 -18.64 -4.45
C THR A 33 4.63 -18.34 -3.03
N TRP A 34 3.46 -18.85 -2.65
CA TRP A 34 2.96 -18.66 -1.28
C TRP A 34 3.89 -19.28 -0.23
N GLN A 35 4.59 -20.37 -0.55
CA GLN A 35 5.56 -21.00 0.34
C GLN A 35 6.79 -20.10 0.57
N GLU A 36 7.31 -19.48 -0.50
CA GLU A 36 8.38 -18.49 -0.39
C GLU A 36 7.91 -17.25 0.37
N ALA A 37 6.67 -16.81 0.11
CA ALA A 37 6.10 -15.64 0.76
C ALA A 37 6.07 -15.77 2.29
N ILE A 38 5.72 -16.95 2.79
CA ILE A 38 5.65 -17.23 4.24
C ILE A 38 6.95 -17.78 4.83
N ALA A 39 7.98 -18.02 4.01
CA ALA A 39 9.21 -18.65 4.45
C ALA A 39 9.82 -17.88 5.64
N PRO A 40 10.20 -18.55 6.74
CA PRO A 40 10.79 -17.89 7.90
C PRO A 40 12.06 -17.13 7.50
N ASN A 41 12.15 -15.87 7.95
CA ASN A 41 13.33 -15.04 7.79
C ASN A 41 13.98 -14.83 9.16
N PRO A 42 15.21 -15.33 9.41
CA PRO A 42 15.86 -15.17 10.72
C PRO A 42 16.21 -13.71 11.05
N TYR A 43 16.16 -12.81 10.08
CA TYR A 43 16.51 -11.40 10.23
C TYR A 43 15.31 -10.46 10.29
N GLY A 44 14.06 -10.98 10.28
CA GLY A 44 12.88 -10.16 10.43
C GLY A 44 11.62 -10.76 9.80
N ASN A 45 10.77 -9.88 9.27
CA ASN A 45 9.51 -10.27 8.65
C ASN A 45 9.74 -11.03 7.34
N ASN A 46 8.84 -11.98 7.05
CA ASN A 46 8.79 -12.65 5.75
C ASN A 46 8.14 -11.75 4.70
N ILE A 47 8.19 -12.17 3.44
CA ILE A 47 7.66 -11.40 2.29
C ILE A 47 6.17 -11.14 2.48
N ALA A 48 5.37 -12.14 2.86
CA ALA A 48 3.94 -11.98 3.09
C ALA A 48 3.61 -10.89 4.11
N THR A 49 4.34 -10.87 5.22
CA THR A 49 4.19 -9.89 6.30
C THR A 49 4.54 -8.48 5.82
N LEU A 50 5.63 -8.33 5.06
CA LEU A 50 6.04 -7.04 4.50
C LEU A 50 5.08 -6.54 3.42
N THR A 51 4.61 -7.44 2.55
CA THR A 51 3.59 -7.14 1.54
C THR A 51 2.32 -6.64 2.20
N TYR A 52 1.80 -7.35 3.21
CA TYR A 52 0.65 -6.89 3.97
C TYR A 52 0.88 -5.53 4.62
N HIS A 53 2.06 -5.30 5.21
CA HIS A 53 2.39 -4.03 5.85
C HIS A 53 2.35 -2.84 4.90
N ILE A 54 2.82 -3.01 3.65
CA ILE A 54 2.68 -1.99 2.60
C ILE A 54 1.19 -1.71 2.33
N GLY A 55 0.40 -2.76 2.16
CA GLY A 55 -1.05 -2.68 1.92
C GLY A 55 -1.84 -2.04 3.05
N TYR A 56 -1.44 -2.30 4.30
CA TYR A 56 -2.11 -1.83 5.50
C TYR A 56 -2.27 -0.31 5.52
N TYR A 57 -1.21 0.41 5.16
CA TYR A 57 -1.25 1.87 5.14
C TYR A 57 -2.01 2.44 3.94
N VAL A 58 -2.02 1.74 2.79
CA VAL A 58 -2.91 2.08 1.68
C VAL A 58 -4.37 1.98 2.14
N ASP A 59 -4.72 0.90 2.83
CA ASP A 59 -6.06 0.70 3.38
C ASP A 59 -6.44 1.72 4.43
N ALA A 60 -5.49 2.11 5.28
CA ALA A 60 -5.68 3.08 6.35
C ALA A 60 -6.04 4.48 5.81
N ILE A 61 -5.40 4.91 4.72
CA ILE A 61 -5.53 6.27 4.19
C ILE A 61 -6.84 6.45 3.41
N ILE A 62 -7.29 5.41 2.70
CA ILE A 62 -8.47 5.49 1.81
C ILE A 62 -9.74 6.02 2.52
N PRO A 63 -10.16 5.48 3.68
CA PRO A 63 -11.33 6.00 4.40
C PRO A 63 -11.17 7.45 4.85
N VAL A 64 -9.95 7.88 5.20
CA VAL A 64 -9.67 9.27 5.62
C VAL A 64 -9.88 10.23 4.45
N LEU A 65 -9.36 9.89 3.27
CA LEU A 65 -9.58 10.67 2.04
C LEU A 65 -11.05 10.68 1.59
N GLN A 66 -11.87 9.74 2.10
CA GLN A 66 -13.32 9.69 1.89
C GLN A 66 -14.11 10.44 2.98
N GLY A 67 -13.44 11.10 3.93
CA GLY A 67 -14.05 11.87 5.02
C GLY A 67 -14.31 11.07 6.32
N GLY A 68 -13.77 9.86 6.43
CA GLY A 68 -13.80 9.05 7.66
C GLY A 68 -12.65 9.37 8.63
N GLU A 69 -12.66 8.72 9.79
CA GLU A 69 -11.61 8.86 10.81
C GLU A 69 -10.39 7.96 10.53
N LEU A 70 -9.20 8.41 10.95
CA LEU A 70 -8.00 7.57 10.96
C LEU A 70 -8.06 6.60 12.16
N ILE A 71 -8.46 5.36 11.88
CA ILE A 71 -8.61 4.30 12.90
C ILE A 71 -7.44 3.31 12.94
N ALA A 72 -6.48 3.44 12.02
CA ALA A 72 -5.35 2.53 11.89
C ALA A 72 -4.43 2.58 13.12
N LYS A 73 -3.82 1.44 13.44
CA LYS A 73 -2.89 1.27 14.57
C LYS A 73 -1.69 0.47 14.10
N ASP A 74 -0.50 0.99 14.34
CA ASP A 74 0.75 0.34 13.92
C ASP A 74 0.90 -1.08 14.50
N ALA A 75 0.36 -1.35 15.69
CA ALA A 75 0.33 -2.69 16.28
C ALA A 75 -0.37 -3.76 15.41
N HIS A 76 -1.16 -3.36 14.42
CA HIS A 76 -1.84 -4.25 13.48
C HIS A 76 -1.21 -4.26 12.09
N SER A 77 -0.19 -3.44 11.84
CA SER A 77 0.40 -3.25 10.51
C SER A 77 1.16 -4.48 9.99
N PHE A 78 1.49 -5.44 10.86
CA PHE A 78 2.09 -6.73 10.48
C PHE A 78 1.16 -7.92 10.71
N ASN A 79 -0.06 -7.69 11.22
CA ASN A 79 -0.98 -8.76 11.60
C ASN A 79 -1.91 -9.14 10.44
N HIS A 80 -1.42 -10.01 9.56
CA HIS A 80 -2.18 -10.49 8.41
C HIS A 80 -2.84 -11.85 8.69
N PRO A 81 -3.97 -12.19 8.02
CA PRO A 81 -4.54 -13.52 8.08
C PRO A 81 -3.54 -14.60 7.61
N PRO A 82 -3.60 -15.83 8.15
CA PRO A 82 -2.72 -16.91 7.71
C PRO A 82 -2.82 -17.17 6.21
N ILE A 83 -1.67 -17.34 5.56
CA ILE A 83 -1.56 -17.74 4.16
C ILE A 83 -1.22 -19.23 4.13
N THR A 84 -2.16 -20.04 3.66
CA THR A 84 -2.08 -21.51 3.71
C THR A 84 -2.01 -22.14 2.32
N ASN A 85 -2.25 -21.35 1.28
CA ASN A 85 -2.31 -21.80 -0.10
C ASN A 85 -2.08 -20.63 -1.07
N ALA A 86 -1.97 -20.94 -2.37
CA ALA A 86 -1.72 -19.95 -3.41
C ALA A 86 -2.86 -18.93 -3.57
N HIS A 87 -4.11 -19.32 -3.28
CA HIS A 87 -5.25 -18.42 -3.38
C HIS A 87 -5.15 -17.31 -2.32
N ASP A 88 -4.85 -17.65 -1.07
CA ASP A 88 -4.68 -16.67 0.01
C ASP A 88 -3.58 -15.63 -0.34
N TRP A 89 -2.45 -16.10 -0.88
CA TRP A 89 -1.35 -15.22 -1.32
C TRP A 89 -1.76 -14.30 -2.47
N ASN A 90 -2.36 -14.87 -3.52
CA ASN A 90 -2.81 -14.10 -4.66
C ASN A 90 -3.88 -13.07 -4.28
N GLN A 91 -4.76 -13.41 -3.34
CA GLN A 91 -5.75 -12.48 -2.79
C GLN A 91 -5.09 -11.30 -2.09
N LEU A 92 -4.06 -11.53 -1.27
CA LEU A 92 -3.32 -10.45 -0.61
C LEU A 92 -2.68 -9.50 -1.64
N VAL A 93 -1.99 -10.05 -2.65
CA VAL A 93 -1.35 -9.24 -3.71
C VAL A 93 -2.38 -8.45 -4.51
N GLN A 94 -3.47 -9.11 -4.94
CA GLN A 94 -4.55 -8.46 -5.70
C GLN A 94 -5.25 -7.38 -4.89
N HIS A 95 -5.48 -7.62 -3.60
CA HIS A 95 -6.07 -6.65 -2.69
C HIS A 95 -5.25 -5.36 -2.69
N ILE A 96 -3.94 -5.42 -2.46
CA ILE A 96 -3.07 -4.24 -2.42
C ILE A 96 -3.09 -3.50 -3.74
N CYS A 97 -2.94 -4.21 -4.86
CA CYS A 97 -3.00 -3.60 -6.20
C CYS A 97 -4.32 -2.86 -6.43
N ASN A 98 -5.47 -3.48 -6.11
CA ASN A 98 -6.77 -2.86 -6.28
C ASN A 98 -6.96 -1.64 -5.38
N ARG A 99 -6.47 -1.71 -4.13
CA ARG A 99 -6.57 -0.61 -3.17
C ARG A 99 -5.71 0.57 -3.58
N VAL A 100 -4.53 0.34 -4.17
CA VAL A 100 -3.70 1.41 -4.74
C VAL A 100 -4.40 2.12 -5.89
N ILE A 101 -5.14 1.41 -6.75
CA ILE A 101 -5.94 2.04 -7.81
C ILE A 101 -7.00 2.98 -7.22
N VAL A 102 -7.66 2.55 -6.14
CA VAL A 102 -8.61 3.41 -5.41
C VAL A 102 -7.91 4.63 -4.82
N LEU A 103 -6.75 4.43 -4.17
CA LEU A 103 -5.97 5.52 -3.60
C LEU A 103 -5.51 6.53 -4.68
N GLN A 104 -5.08 6.05 -5.83
CA GLN A 104 -4.71 6.90 -6.98
C GLN A 104 -5.86 7.79 -7.41
N GLN A 105 -7.07 7.23 -7.55
CA GLN A 105 -8.25 8.00 -7.93
C GLN A 105 -8.58 9.09 -6.91
N LEU A 106 -8.48 8.76 -5.62
CA LEU A 106 -8.72 9.71 -4.53
C LEU A 106 -7.67 10.82 -4.53
N VAL A 107 -6.37 10.46 -4.55
CA VAL A 107 -5.25 11.41 -4.57
C VAL A 107 -5.30 12.31 -5.80
N HIS A 108 -5.63 11.77 -6.97
CA HIS A 108 -5.75 12.55 -8.22
C HIS A 108 -6.82 13.64 -8.14
N ALA A 109 -7.91 13.38 -7.41
CA ALA A 109 -9.02 14.31 -7.25
C ALA A 109 -8.77 15.38 -6.17
N LEU A 110 -7.71 15.27 -5.37
CA LEU A 110 -7.42 16.23 -4.31
C LEU A 110 -6.98 17.58 -4.87
N PRO A 111 -7.51 18.71 -4.35
CA PRO A 111 -7.01 20.03 -4.69
C PRO A 111 -5.61 20.23 -4.12
N ASP A 112 -4.74 20.95 -4.85
CA ASP A 112 -3.35 21.15 -4.42
C ASP A 112 -3.21 21.90 -3.07
N THR A 113 -4.24 22.62 -2.64
CA THR A 113 -4.23 23.32 -1.33
C THR A 113 -4.18 22.36 -0.14
N ILE A 114 -4.64 21.12 -0.30
CA ILE A 114 -4.69 20.16 0.81
C ILE A 114 -3.29 19.74 1.30
N TRP A 115 -2.27 19.88 0.44
CA TRP A 115 -0.92 19.43 0.76
C TRP A 115 -0.20 20.33 1.77
N ASP A 116 -0.73 21.53 2.03
CA ASP A 116 -0.24 22.46 3.05
C ASP A 116 -1.05 22.38 4.36
N GLU A 117 -2.13 21.60 4.39
CA GLU A 117 -3.01 21.45 5.54
C GLU A 117 -2.56 20.32 6.47
N THR A 118 -2.88 20.44 7.76
CA THR A 118 -2.72 19.33 8.72
C THR A 118 -3.63 18.18 8.30
N PHE A 119 -3.07 16.97 8.21
CA PHE A 119 -3.79 15.82 7.65
C PHE A 119 -5.03 15.42 8.47
N VAL A 120 -4.83 14.99 9.72
CA VAL A 120 -5.91 14.62 10.66
C VAL A 120 -5.64 15.23 12.03
N ALA A 121 -4.39 15.15 12.46
CA ALA A 121 -3.90 15.81 13.64
C ALA A 121 -2.39 16.09 13.45
N PRO A 122 -1.83 17.11 14.14
CA PRO A 122 -0.44 17.53 13.91
C PRO A 122 0.61 16.43 14.09
N GLN A 123 0.32 15.40 14.90
CA GLN A 123 1.22 14.25 15.05
C GLN A 123 1.31 13.35 13.80
N TYR A 124 0.43 13.52 12.83
CA TYR A 124 0.37 12.74 11.58
C TYR A 124 0.77 13.57 10.35
N GLY A 125 1.23 14.81 10.55
CA GLY A 125 1.49 15.80 9.49
C GLY A 125 1.12 17.19 9.96
#